data_AF-A0A527Z8V0-F1
#
_entry.id   AF-A0A527Z8V0-F1
#
_cell.length_a   1.000
_cell.length_b   1.000
_cell.length_c   1.000
_cell.angle_alpha   90.00
_cell.angle_beta   90.00
_cell.angle_gamma   90.00
#
_symmetry.space_group_name_H-M   'P 1'
#
loop_
_entity.id
_entity.type
_entity.pdbx_description
1 polymer ?
#
loop_
_entity_poly.entity_id
_entity_poly.type
_entity_poly.pdbx_seq_one_letter_code
_entity_poly.pdbx_strand_id
1 'polypeptide(L)'
;DCDDHRGGLKPDDPKLLQVANRVVAAGAKLVGVLAHAGESYGLSTADALVKAAEDERFATVRAAETLRVHGHACPIVSLGSTPTAHFAENLEGVTELRAGVYMFFDLVQHGVGVCAIDDIAISVLATVIGSKPEKGWVLVDAGWMALSRDRGTANQKIDQGYGVVCDEKGRVLEDVIVAQASQEHGILAIR
;
A
#
# COMPACT_ATOMS: atom_id res chain seq x y z
N ASP A 1 -4.54 -16.35 0.35
CA ASP A 1 -3.29 -15.94 -0.30
C ASP A 1 -3.57 -15.85 -1.79
N CYS A 2 -3.34 -14.67 -2.35
CA CYS A 2 -3.61 -14.35 -3.75
C CYS A 2 -2.36 -13.88 -4.51
N ASP A 3 -1.23 -13.67 -3.81
CA ASP A 3 -0.03 -13.05 -4.36
C ASP A 3 1.29 -13.57 -3.76
N ASP A 4 1.25 -14.59 -2.88
CA ASP A 4 2.41 -15.20 -2.21
C ASP A 4 3.19 -14.22 -1.29
N HIS A 5 2.61 -13.05 -0.96
CA HIS A 5 3.28 -12.01 -0.16
C HIS A 5 3.28 -12.32 1.34
N ARG A 6 2.14 -12.81 1.86
CA ARG A 6 1.84 -12.87 3.30
C ARG A 6 1.05 -14.12 3.66
N GLY A 7 0.51 -14.16 4.87
CA GLY A 7 -0.32 -15.26 5.34
C GLY A 7 -1.63 -15.40 4.55
N GLY A 8 -2.23 -16.58 4.66
CA GLY A 8 -3.47 -16.94 4.02
C GLY A 8 -3.36 -18.33 3.39
N LEU A 9 -4.51 -18.92 3.04
CA LEU A 9 -4.55 -20.19 2.30
C LEU A 9 -4.74 -19.89 0.82
N LYS A 10 -4.11 -20.69 -0.06
CA LYS A 10 -4.40 -20.61 -1.49
C LYS A 10 -5.84 -21.09 -1.76
N PRO A 11 -6.50 -20.59 -2.82
CA PRO A 11 -7.90 -20.93 -3.10
C PRO A 11 -8.14 -22.44 -3.34
N ASP A 12 -7.11 -23.16 -3.76
CA ASP A 12 -7.09 -24.59 -4.03
C ASP A 12 -6.41 -25.42 -2.93
N ASP A 13 -5.91 -24.79 -1.85
CA ASP A 13 -5.33 -25.51 -0.73
C ASP A 13 -6.42 -26.34 -0.02
N PRO A 14 -6.27 -27.68 0.09
CA PRO A 14 -7.22 -28.54 0.81
C PRO A 14 -7.47 -28.08 2.26
N LYS A 15 -6.55 -27.35 2.87
CA LYS A 15 -6.70 -26.77 4.21
C LYS A 15 -7.81 -25.73 4.28
N LEU A 16 -8.20 -25.09 3.17
CA LEU A 16 -9.30 -24.13 3.15
C LEU A 16 -10.59 -24.75 3.71
N LEU A 17 -10.92 -25.95 3.23
CA LEU A 17 -12.07 -26.73 3.71
C LEU A 17 -11.87 -27.23 5.15
N GLN A 18 -10.64 -27.65 5.50
CA GLN A 18 -10.35 -28.11 6.86
C GLN A 18 -10.55 -27.00 7.90
N VAL A 19 -10.10 -25.78 7.59
CA VAL A 19 -10.29 -24.61 8.45
C VAL A 19 -11.77 -24.24 8.53
N ALA A 20 -12.47 -24.16 7.40
CA ALA A 20 -13.90 -23.85 7.37
C ALA A 20 -14.73 -24.82 8.21
N ASN A 21 -14.49 -26.13 8.07
CA ASN A 21 -15.13 -27.16 8.86
C ASN A 21 -14.85 -27.01 10.36
N ARG A 22 -13.61 -26.70 10.75
CA ARG A 22 -13.27 -26.48 12.17
C ARG A 22 -13.93 -25.23 12.75
N VAL A 23 -14.01 -24.15 11.99
CA VAL A 23 -14.70 -22.91 12.40
C VAL A 23 -16.17 -23.22 12.69
N VAL A 24 -16.86 -23.91 11.78
CA VAL A 24 -18.28 -24.27 11.96
C VAL A 24 -18.47 -25.28 13.09
N ALA A 25 -17.61 -26.31 13.20
CA ALA A 25 -17.68 -27.30 14.27
C ALA A 25 -17.44 -26.71 15.67
N ALA A 26 -16.68 -25.61 15.76
CA ALA A 26 -16.49 -24.85 16.99
C ALA A 26 -17.70 -23.95 17.35
N GLY A 27 -18.79 -23.97 16.55
CA GLY A 27 -19.97 -23.15 16.75
C GLY A 27 -19.83 -21.70 16.24
N ALA A 28 -18.74 -21.37 15.56
CA ALA A 28 -18.53 -20.05 14.98
C ALA A 28 -19.17 -19.92 13.59
N LYS A 29 -19.59 -18.70 13.25
CA LYS A 29 -20.14 -18.40 11.92
C LYS A 29 -18.99 -18.09 10.95
N LEU A 30 -18.83 -18.92 9.93
CA LEU A 30 -17.98 -18.60 8.78
C LEU A 30 -18.68 -17.53 7.92
N VAL A 31 -18.22 -16.28 8.02
CA VAL A 31 -18.87 -15.13 7.37
C VAL A 31 -18.35 -14.83 5.98
N GLY A 32 -17.17 -15.32 5.60
CA GLY A 32 -16.60 -15.01 4.29
C GLY A 32 -15.14 -15.34 4.15
N VAL A 33 -14.58 -14.86 3.05
CA VAL A 33 -13.15 -14.89 2.75
C VAL A 33 -12.62 -13.48 2.55
N LEU A 34 -11.32 -13.33 2.82
CA LEU A 34 -10.61 -12.08 2.67
C LEU A 34 -9.25 -12.32 2.01
N ALA A 35 -8.90 -11.47 1.06
CA ALA A 35 -7.54 -11.37 0.52
C ALA A 35 -7.05 -9.92 0.53
N HIS A 36 -5.74 -9.73 0.39
CA HIS A 36 -5.08 -8.43 0.26
C HIS A 36 -3.85 -8.62 -0.62
N ALA A 37 -3.88 -8.08 -1.83
CA ALA A 37 -2.78 -8.14 -2.78
C ALA A 37 -1.71 -7.07 -2.46
N GLY A 38 -0.82 -7.37 -1.52
CA GLY A 38 0.26 -6.50 -1.09
C GLY A 38 1.40 -6.35 -2.12
N GLU A 39 1.61 -7.33 -3.00
CA GLU A 39 2.63 -7.22 -4.06
C GLU A 39 2.33 -6.07 -5.05
N SER A 40 1.08 -5.58 -5.08
CA SER A 40 0.70 -4.44 -5.91
C SER A 40 1.50 -3.16 -5.62
N TYR A 41 2.10 -3.03 -4.44
CA TYR A 41 2.98 -1.90 -4.08
C TYR A 41 4.36 -1.96 -4.78
N GLY A 42 4.76 -3.12 -5.29
CA GLY A 42 5.98 -3.31 -6.08
C GLY A 42 5.79 -3.07 -7.58
N LEU A 43 4.56 -2.83 -8.04
CA LEU A 43 4.23 -2.61 -9.44
C LEU A 43 4.26 -1.12 -9.79
N SER A 44 4.40 -0.80 -11.08
CA SER A 44 4.49 0.61 -11.55
C SER A 44 3.93 0.84 -12.96
N THR A 45 3.15 -0.11 -13.49
CA THR A 45 2.47 0.03 -14.78
C THR A 45 0.99 -0.31 -14.63
N ALA A 46 0.15 0.40 -15.40
CA ALA A 46 -1.29 0.20 -15.38
C ALA A 46 -1.67 -1.26 -15.68
N ASP A 47 -1.12 -1.86 -16.74
CA ASP A 47 -1.39 -3.24 -17.13
C ASP A 47 -1.06 -4.25 -16.02
N ALA A 48 0.06 -4.04 -15.30
CA ALA A 48 0.43 -4.91 -14.19
C ALA A 48 -0.51 -4.75 -12.99
N LEU A 49 -0.97 -3.54 -12.71
CA LEU A 49 -1.91 -3.25 -11.63
C LEU A 49 -3.33 -3.78 -11.93
N VAL A 50 -3.79 -3.64 -13.17
CA VAL A 50 -5.05 -4.25 -13.65
C VAL A 50 -4.96 -5.77 -13.51
N LYS A 51 -3.84 -6.37 -13.93
CA LYS A 51 -3.63 -7.82 -13.76
C LYS A 51 -3.64 -8.23 -12.29
N ALA A 52 -2.94 -7.50 -11.42
CA ALA A 52 -2.90 -7.80 -10.00
C ALA A 52 -4.29 -7.70 -9.34
N ALA A 53 -5.10 -6.72 -9.74
CA ALA A 53 -6.48 -6.57 -9.26
C ALA A 53 -7.36 -7.74 -9.72
N GLU A 54 -7.24 -8.19 -10.97
CA GLU A 54 -7.98 -9.36 -11.47
C GLU A 54 -7.50 -10.67 -10.81
N ASP A 55 -6.20 -10.86 -10.62
CA ASP A 55 -5.65 -12.03 -9.90
C ASP A 55 -6.17 -12.08 -8.45
N GLU A 56 -6.21 -10.92 -7.76
CA GLU A 56 -6.77 -10.77 -6.42
C GLU A 56 -8.26 -11.15 -6.40
N ARG A 57 -9.04 -10.60 -7.33
CA ARG A 57 -10.47 -10.89 -7.51
C ARG A 57 -10.69 -12.38 -7.76
N PHE A 58 -10.02 -12.94 -8.76
CA PHE A 58 -10.16 -14.33 -9.16
C PHE A 58 -9.86 -15.28 -8.00
N ALA A 59 -8.72 -15.10 -7.32
CA ALA A 59 -8.32 -15.96 -6.21
C ALA A 59 -9.34 -15.91 -5.05
N THR A 60 -9.80 -14.70 -4.70
CA THR A 60 -10.72 -14.50 -3.58
C THR A 60 -12.11 -15.08 -3.88
N VAL A 61 -12.63 -14.80 -5.07
CA VAL A 61 -13.92 -15.35 -5.52
C VAL A 61 -13.85 -16.86 -5.62
N ARG A 62 -12.75 -17.42 -6.17
CA ARG A 62 -12.55 -18.86 -6.27
C ARG A 62 -12.56 -19.54 -4.90
N ALA A 63 -11.94 -18.95 -3.89
CA ALA A 63 -11.97 -19.48 -2.53
C ALA A 63 -13.41 -19.49 -1.97
N ALA A 64 -14.19 -18.43 -2.20
CA ALA A 64 -15.59 -18.35 -1.79
C ALA A 64 -16.47 -19.40 -2.49
N GLU A 65 -16.28 -19.59 -3.80
CA GLU A 65 -16.98 -20.61 -4.58
C GLU A 65 -16.66 -22.02 -4.09
N THR A 66 -15.38 -22.32 -3.85
CA THR A 66 -14.95 -23.60 -3.28
C THR A 66 -15.67 -23.88 -1.96
N LEU A 67 -15.77 -22.88 -1.07
CA LEU A 67 -16.50 -23.01 0.19
C LEU A 67 -18.00 -23.25 -0.02
N ARG A 68 -18.63 -22.53 -0.95
CA ARG A 68 -20.07 -22.64 -1.28
C ARG A 68 -20.43 -24.02 -1.81
N VAL A 69 -19.63 -24.57 -2.72
CA VAL A 69 -19.83 -25.92 -3.28
C VAL A 69 -19.79 -27.00 -2.19
N HIS A 70 -19.07 -26.75 -1.09
CA HIS A 70 -18.96 -27.67 0.04
C HIS A 70 -19.94 -27.35 1.19
N GLY A 71 -20.98 -26.55 0.93
CA GLY A 71 -22.06 -26.30 1.88
C GLY A 71 -21.82 -25.18 2.89
N HIS A 72 -20.74 -24.40 2.74
CA HIS A 72 -20.52 -23.21 3.56
C HIS A 72 -21.10 -21.97 2.88
N ALA A 73 -21.96 -21.20 3.56
CA ALA A 73 -22.67 -20.06 2.97
C ALA A 73 -21.73 -18.99 2.34
N CYS A 74 -20.62 -18.67 3.02
CA CYS A 74 -19.60 -17.69 2.59
C CYS A 74 -20.20 -16.40 1.97
N PRO A 75 -21.00 -15.62 2.72
CA PRO A 75 -21.72 -14.47 2.16
C PRO A 75 -20.81 -13.26 1.85
N ILE A 76 -19.63 -13.14 2.47
CA ILE A 76 -18.71 -12.01 2.25
C ILE A 76 -17.50 -12.48 1.42
N VAL A 77 -17.17 -11.69 0.40
CA VAL A 77 -15.97 -11.82 -0.42
C VAL A 77 -15.29 -10.45 -0.40
N SER A 78 -14.25 -10.33 0.42
CA SER A 78 -13.62 -9.06 0.76
C SER A 78 -12.19 -9.01 0.20
N LEU A 79 -11.85 -7.98 -0.58
CA LEU A 79 -10.49 -7.83 -1.10
C LEU A 79 -10.03 -6.38 -1.13
N GLY A 80 -8.76 -6.15 -1.46
CA GLY A 80 -8.29 -4.84 -1.85
C GLY A 80 -6.99 -4.41 -1.16
N SER A 81 -6.20 -3.70 -1.93
CA SER A 81 -5.18 -2.73 -1.53
C SER A 81 -5.54 -1.38 -2.17
N THR A 82 -4.87 -0.28 -1.79
CA THR A 82 -5.08 0.99 -2.49
C THR A 82 -4.77 0.86 -4.00
N PRO A 83 -3.63 0.27 -4.42
CA PRO A 83 -3.37 0.08 -5.84
C PRO A 83 -4.42 -0.78 -6.56
N THR A 84 -4.75 -1.98 -6.06
CA THR A 84 -5.71 -2.85 -6.76
C THR A 84 -7.12 -2.25 -6.79
N ALA A 85 -7.51 -1.51 -5.75
CA ALA A 85 -8.80 -0.82 -5.72
C ALA A 85 -8.95 0.25 -6.82
N HIS A 86 -7.86 0.92 -7.22
CA HIS A 86 -7.88 1.96 -8.25
C HIS A 86 -7.81 1.39 -9.68
N PHE A 87 -7.32 0.16 -9.84
CA PHE A 87 -7.10 -0.48 -11.14
C PHE A 87 -8.01 -1.69 -11.41
N ALA A 88 -8.91 -2.04 -10.48
CA ALA A 88 -9.89 -3.10 -10.69
C ALA A 88 -10.91 -2.71 -11.78
N GLU A 89 -10.89 -3.43 -12.89
CA GLU A 89 -11.88 -3.27 -13.97
C GLU A 89 -13.12 -4.15 -13.77
N ASN A 90 -13.01 -5.17 -12.91
CA ASN A 90 -14.06 -6.12 -12.60
C ASN A 90 -14.09 -6.40 -11.10
N LEU A 91 -15.28 -6.43 -10.51
CA LEU A 91 -15.52 -6.79 -9.11
C LEU A 91 -16.66 -7.82 -8.98
N GLU A 92 -16.99 -8.53 -10.06
CA GLU A 92 -17.99 -9.60 -10.01
C GLU A 92 -17.62 -10.66 -8.96
N GLY A 93 -18.59 -10.98 -8.11
CA GLY A 93 -18.44 -11.91 -6.99
C GLY A 93 -17.84 -11.30 -5.71
N VAL A 94 -17.37 -10.06 -5.75
CA VAL A 94 -16.85 -9.30 -4.60
C VAL A 94 -18.00 -8.58 -3.90
N THR A 95 -18.01 -8.59 -2.57
CA THR A 95 -19.05 -7.91 -1.78
C THR A 95 -18.57 -6.61 -1.16
N GLU A 96 -17.27 -6.48 -0.92
CA GLU A 96 -16.67 -5.27 -0.37
C GLU A 96 -15.21 -5.12 -0.83
N LEU A 97 -14.80 -3.86 -0.98
CA LEU A 97 -13.44 -3.47 -1.37
C LEU A 97 -12.81 -2.67 -0.23
N ARG A 98 -11.55 -2.98 0.11
CA ARG A 98 -10.82 -2.36 1.22
C ARG A 98 -9.62 -1.57 0.70
N ALA A 99 -9.59 -0.28 0.99
CA ALA A 99 -8.46 0.59 0.75
C ALA A 99 -8.25 1.51 1.96
N GLY A 100 -7.01 1.93 2.21
CA GLY A 100 -6.65 2.68 3.42
C GLY A 100 -5.85 3.93 3.10
N VAL A 101 -4.64 3.75 2.56
CA VAL A 101 -3.71 4.86 2.32
C VAL A 101 -4.24 5.88 1.32
N TYR A 102 -5.22 5.53 0.47
CA TYR A 102 -5.81 6.45 -0.52
C TYR A 102 -6.40 7.72 0.08
N MET A 103 -6.76 7.73 1.37
CA MET A 103 -7.27 8.93 2.04
C MET A 103 -6.23 10.06 2.09
N PHE A 104 -4.94 9.73 2.08
CA PHE A 104 -3.84 10.70 2.05
C PHE A 104 -2.94 10.56 0.84
N PHE A 105 -2.86 9.35 0.26
CA PHE A 105 -1.75 8.90 -0.57
C PHE A 105 -0.38 9.14 0.08
N ASP A 106 0.68 8.80 -0.65
CA ASP A 106 2.05 9.07 -0.28
C ASP A 106 2.96 8.94 -1.53
N LEU A 107 4.26 9.14 -1.32
CA LEU A 107 5.25 9.05 -2.39
C LEU A 107 5.43 7.63 -2.93
N VAL A 108 5.11 6.58 -2.16
CA VAL A 108 5.10 5.21 -2.64
C VAL A 108 3.94 5.02 -3.61
N GLN A 109 2.73 5.47 -3.26
CA GLN A 109 1.55 5.43 -4.15
C GLN A 109 1.77 6.22 -5.45
N HIS A 110 2.43 7.38 -5.36
CA HIS A 110 2.84 8.13 -6.55
C HIS A 110 3.81 7.32 -7.42
N GLY A 111 4.82 6.68 -6.83
CA GLY A 111 5.77 5.82 -7.55
C GLY A 111 5.15 4.55 -8.16
N VAL A 112 4.07 4.03 -7.57
CA VAL A 112 3.24 2.95 -8.15
C VAL A 112 2.40 3.47 -9.32
N GLY A 113 2.12 4.77 -9.38
CA GLY A 113 1.30 5.40 -10.40
C GLY A 113 -0.19 5.45 -10.06
N VAL A 114 -0.56 5.31 -8.78
CA VAL A 114 -1.96 5.38 -8.32
C VAL A 114 -2.45 6.82 -8.18
N CYS A 115 -1.53 7.76 -7.93
CA CYS A 115 -1.87 9.17 -7.71
C CYS A 115 -0.80 10.11 -8.29
N ALA A 116 -1.17 11.36 -8.52
CA ALA A 116 -0.23 12.46 -8.74
C ALA A 116 0.40 12.89 -7.40
N ILE A 117 1.49 13.66 -7.46
CA ILE A 117 2.08 14.27 -6.25
C ILE A 117 1.07 15.25 -5.62
N ASP A 118 0.31 15.97 -6.43
CA ASP A 118 -0.69 16.94 -5.97
C ASP A 118 -1.90 16.30 -5.28
N ASP A 119 -2.08 14.98 -5.41
CA ASP A 119 -3.12 14.23 -4.70
C ASP A 119 -2.70 13.88 -3.25
N ILE A 120 -1.43 14.06 -2.89
CA ILE A 120 -0.91 13.72 -1.56
C ILE A 120 -1.40 14.77 -0.55
N ALA A 121 -2.29 14.35 0.35
CA ALA A 121 -2.97 15.24 1.30
C ALA A 121 -2.27 15.34 2.68
N ILE A 122 -1.13 14.67 2.87
CA ILE A 122 -0.36 14.68 4.11
C ILE A 122 1.04 15.27 3.89
N SER A 123 1.46 16.12 4.82
CA SER A 123 2.82 16.67 4.87
C SER A 123 3.27 16.89 6.32
N VAL A 124 4.58 17.01 6.52
CA VAL A 124 5.19 17.36 7.81
C VAL A 124 5.76 18.76 7.69
N LEU A 125 5.21 19.69 8.47
CA LEU A 125 5.77 21.04 8.58
C LEU A 125 7.11 20.97 9.31
N ALA A 126 8.13 21.61 8.74
CA ALA A 126 9.48 21.63 9.30
C ALA A 126 10.07 23.05 9.23
N THR A 127 10.93 23.37 10.18
CA THR A 127 11.68 24.64 10.23
C THR A 127 13.12 24.40 9.85
N VAL A 128 13.68 25.28 9.02
CA VAL A 128 15.14 25.32 8.79
C VAL A 128 15.83 25.80 10.07
N ILE A 129 16.69 24.96 10.62
CA ILE A 129 17.41 25.20 11.89
C ILE A 129 18.92 25.39 11.69
N GLY A 130 19.41 25.23 10.47
CA GLY A 130 20.80 25.50 10.12
C GLY A 130 21.13 25.22 8.67
N SER A 131 22.35 25.57 8.28
CA SER A 131 22.91 25.25 6.97
C SER A 131 24.39 24.91 7.07
N LYS A 132 24.87 24.10 6.13
CA LYS A 132 26.29 23.84 5.90
C LYS A 132 26.60 24.05 4.42
N PRO A 133 26.82 25.32 3.99
CA PRO A 133 27.02 25.66 2.59
C PRO A 133 28.15 24.88 1.93
N GLU A 134 29.21 24.58 2.66
CA GLU A 134 30.36 23.80 2.18
C GLU A 134 30.02 22.35 1.81
N LYS A 135 28.85 21.85 2.24
CA LYS A 135 28.30 20.54 1.85
C LYS A 135 27.03 20.65 1.00
N GLY A 136 26.54 21.87 0.74
CA GLY A 136 25.23 22.10 0.11
C GLY A 136 24.05 21.62 0.96
N TRP A 137 24.18 21.58 2.29
CA TRP A 137 23.14 21.03 3.18
C TRP A 137 22.30 22.13 3.83
N VAL A 138 21.00 21.87 3.93
CA VAL A 138 20.07 22.59 4.80
C VAL A 138 19.56 21.62 5.86
N LEU A 139 19.59 22.03 7.13
CA LEU A 139 19.16 21.22 8.25
C LEU A 139 17.76 21.66 8.67
N VAL A 140 16.86 20.69 8.88
CA VAL A 140 15.50 20.90 9.37
C VAL A 140 15.25 20.10 10.64
N ASP A 141 14.29 20.55 11.44
CA ASP A 141 13.83 19.88 12.68
C ASP A 141 12.94 18.63 12.44
N ALA A 142 12.70 18.26 11.20
CA ALA A 142 12.01 17.02 10.82
C ALA A 142 13.02 15.87 10.60
N GLY A 143 13.34 15.14 11.67
CA GLY A 143 14.08 13.87 11.61
C GLY A 143 13.18 12.65 11.39
N TRP A 144 13.74 11.44 11.56
CA TRP A 144 12.97 10.19 11.42
C TRP A 144 11.92 10.02 12.51
N MET A 145 11.97 10.79 13.61
CA MET A 145 10.88 10.81 14.59
C MET A 145 9.60 11.44 14.01
N ALA A 146 9.74 12.44 13.13
CA ALA A 146 8.62 13.09 12.45
C ALA A 146 8.25 12.36 11.15
N LEU A 147 9.25 11.94 10.36
CA LEU A 147 9.06 11.36 9.03
C LEU A 147 8.93 9.82 9.03
N SER A 148 9.14 9.18 10.18
CA SER A 148 9.43 7.74 10.31
C SER A 148 10.78 7.34 9.69
N ARG A 149 11.12 6.05 9.81
CA ARG A 149 12.28 5.44 9.11
C ARG A 149 11.93 4.79 7.78
N ASP A 150 10.68 4.93 7.32
CA ASP A 150 10.25 4.33 6.07
C ASP A 150 11.06 4.89 4.89
N ARG A 151 11.49 3.98 4.01
CA ARG A 151 12.25 4.24 2.78
C ARG A 151 11.66 3.47 1.61
N GLY A 152 10.33 3.35 1.57
CA GLY A 152 9.61 2.55 0.57
C GLY A 152 9.89 2.95 -0.88
N THR A 153 10.27 4.21 -1.13
CA THR A 153 10.65 4.67 -2.48
C THR A 153 12.05 4.21 -2.91
N ALA A 154 12.89 3.69 -2.01
CA ALA A 154 14.30 3.40 -2.31
C ALA A 154 14.51 2.35 -3.40
N ASN A 155 13.54 1.45 -3.59
CA ASN A 155 13.56 0.42 -4.64
C ASN A 155 12.62 0.76 -5.81
N GLN A 156 11.96 1.91 -5.81
CA GLN A 156 11.15 2.37 -6.93
C GLN A 156 12.03 3.02 -8.00
N LYS A 157 11.44 3.35 -9.16
CA LYS A 157 12.14 4.01 -10.27
C LYS A 157 12.84 5.31 -9.85
N ILE A 158 12.26 6.03 -8.90
CA ILE A 158 12.79 7.29 -8.35
C ILE A 158 12.80 7.18 -6.82
N ASP A 159 13.97 7.25 -6.22
CA ASP A 159 14.11 7.34 -4.76
C ASP A 159 13.84 8.78 -4.28
N GLN A 160 12.80 8.93 -3.46
CA GLN A 160 12.33 10.22 -2.93
C GLN A 160 12.92 10.57 -1.56
N GLY A 161 13.94 9.85 -1.09
CA GLY A 161 14.53 10.19 0.18
C GLY A 161 13.62 9.79 1.36
N TYR A 162 13.65 10.60 2.41
CA TYR A 162 12.65 10.58 3.49
C TYR A 162 11.44 11.47 3.15
N GLY A 163 11.40 12.08 1.97
CA GLY A 163 10.32 12.96 1.53
C GLY A 163 10.79 13.99 0.52
N VAL A 164 9.90 14.36 -0.41
CA VAL A 164 10.05 15.55 -1.25
C VAL A 164 9.82 16.80 -0.42
N VAL A 165 10.53 17.88 -0.75
CA VAL A 165 10.36 19.16 -0.04
C VAL A 165 9.34 20.02 -0.77
N CYS A 166 8.49 20.70 -0.02
CA CYS A 166 7.55 21.70 -0.52
C CYS A 166 7.67 23.01 0.27
N ASP A 167 7.16 24.10 -0.29
CA ASP A 167 6.98 25.35 0.43
C ASP A 167 5.81 25.28 1.42
N GLU A 168 5.61 26.33 2.22
CA GLU A 168 4.52 26.41 3.21
C GLU A 168 3.11 26.30 2.62
N LYS A 169 2.96 26.43 1.29
CA LYS A 169 1.70 26.29 0.56
C LYS A 169 1.55 24.92 -0.09
N GLY A 170 2.48 24.00 0.16
CA GLY A 170 2.49 22.66 -0.41
C GLY A 170 3.03 22.59 -1.84
N ARG A 171 3.65 23.66 -2.36
CA ARG A 171 4.23 23.63 -3.72
C ARG A 171 5.58 22.94 -3.68
N VAL A 172 5.73 21.86 -4.43
CA VAL A 172 6.96 21.06 -4.49
C VAL A 172 8.14 21.91 -4.95
N LEU A 173 9.26 21.79 -4.24
CA LEU A 173 10.55 22.32 -4.66
C LEU A 173 11.26 21.25 -5.50
N GLU A 174 11.40 21.53 -6.79
CA GLU A 174 11.97 20.58 -7.76
C GLU A 174 13.34 20.07 -7.32
N ASP A 175 13.51 18.74 -7.39
CA ASP A 175 14.72 18.00 -7.03
C ASP A 175 15.28 18.22 -5.63
N VAL A 176 14.52 18.81 -4.70
CA VAL A 176 14.90 18.91 -3.29
C VAL A 176 14.21 17.82 -2.47
N ILE A 177 15.00 17.02 -1.77
CA ILE A 177 14.51 15.94 -0.90
C ILE A 177 15.15 15.98 0.49
N VAL A 178 14.51 15.34 1.46
CA VAL A 178 15.14 14.97 2.73
C VAL A 178 16.04 13.75 2.48
N ALA A 179 17.31 13.98 2.14
CA ALA A 179 18.24 12.93 1.75
C ALA A 179 18.65 12.03 2.92
N GLN A 180 18.74 12.60 4.13
CA GLN A 180 19.14 11.88 5.35
C GLN A 180 18.30 12.32 6.54
N ALA A 181 18.10 11.42 7.50
CA ALA A 181 17.40 11.72 8.74
C ALA A 181 18.11 11.07 9.95
N SER A 182 18.49 11.90 10.92
CA SER A 182 18.74 11.48 12.31
C SER A 182 17.42 11.54 13.10
N GLN A 183 17.45 11.35 14.43
CA GLN A 183 16.21 11.30 15.21
C GLN A 183 15.36 12.57 15.08
N GLU A 184 15.97 13.73 15.33
CA GLU A 184 15.27 15.03 15.36
C GLU A 184 15.76 15.98 14.25
N HIS A 185 16.62 15.52 13.34
CA HIS A 185 17.16 16.37 12.26
C HIS A 185 17.09 15.67 10.92
N GLY A 186 16.54 16.37 9.93
CA GLY A 186 16.60 16.03 8.52
C GLY A 186 17.67 16.86 7.80
N ILE A 187 18.26 16.31 6.74
CA ILE A 187 19.16 17.02 5.83
C ILE A 187 18.49 17.10 4.47
N LEU A 188 18.24 18.32 4.02
CA LEU A 188 17.78 18.59 2.66
C LEU A 188 18.98 18.65 1.70
N ALA A 189 18.83 18.07 0.52
CA ALA A 189 19.80 18.13 -0.56
C ALA A 189 19.11 18.12 -1.94
N ILE A 190 19.80 18.62 -2.95
CA ILE A 190 19.41 18.47 -4.36
C ILE A 190 19.80 17.06 -4.82
N ARG A 191 18.91 16.38 -5.53
CA ARG A 191 19.12 15.02 -6.08
C ARG A 191 20.15 14.99 -7.22
#